data_AF-W1XMY1-F1
#
_entry.id   AF-W1XMY1-F1
#
_cell.length_a   1.000
_cell.length_b   1.000
_cell.length_c   1.000
_cell.angle_alpha   90.00
_cell.angle_beta   90.00
_cell.angle_gamma   90.00
#
_symmetry.space_group_name_H-M   'P 1'
#
loop_
_entity.id
_entity.type
_entity.pdbx_description
1 polymer ?
#
loop_
_entity_poly.entity_id
_entity_poly.type
_entity_poly.pdbx_seq_one_letter_code
_entity_poly.pdbx_strand_id
1 'polypeptide(L)' 'DSAPAVSLLDTLDALAEYQRAGKIRYIGVSNETAFGVMRYLHLADKHDLPRIVTIQNPYSLLNRSFEVGLAEVSQ' A
#
# COMPACT_ATOMS: atom_id res chain seq x y z
N ASP A 1 -8.70 25.06 -2.66
CA ASP A 1 -8.53 23.86 -1.83
C ASP A 1 -7.18 23.85 -1.15
N SER A 2 -7.18 24.06 0.16
CA SER A 2 -5.99 24.20 1.01
C SER A 2 -5.88 23.11 2.08
N ALA A 3 -6.61 22.00 1.92
CA ALA A 3 -6.46 20.87 2.83
C ALA A 3 -5.09 20.22 2.59
N PRO A 4 -4.31 19.95 3.65
CA PRO A 4 -3.04 19.26 3.50
C PRO A 4 -3.25 17.89 2.87
N ALA A 5 -2.32 17.46 2.02
CA ALA A 5 -2.36 16.12 1.45
C ALA A 5 -2.25 15.07 2.58
N VAL A 6 -3.15 14.07 2.55
CA VAL A 6 -3.14 12.96 3.50
C VAL A 6 -1.90 12.11 3.27
N SER A 7 -1.15 11.81 4.32
CA SER A 7 0.04 10.98 4.21
C SER A 7 -0.30 9.49 4.15
N LEU A 8 0.67 8.67 3.72
CA LEU A 8 0.53 7.21 3.75
C LEU A 8 0.36 6.68 5.17
N LEU A 9 1.00 7.33 6.16
CA LEU A 9 0.88 6.97 7.58
C LEU A 9 -0.53 7.26 8.08
N ASP A 10 -1.07 8.45 7.82
CA ASP A 10 -2.44 8.81 8.21
C ASP A 10 -3.46 7.81 7.65
N THR A 11 -3.26 7.39 6.40
CA THR A 11 -4.11 6.39 5.75
C THR A 11 -3.97 5.02 6.41
N LEU A 12 -2.75 4.61 6.74
CA LEU A 12 -2.47 3.30 7.34
C LEU A 12 -3.01 3.20 8.77
N ASP A 13 -2.89 4.27 9.56
CA ASP A 13 -3.47 4.38 10.90
C ASP A 13 -5.00 4.27 10.85
N ALA A 14 -5.64 4.98 9.92
CA ALA A 14 -7.09 4.89 9.73
C ALA A 14 -7.52 3.47 9.35
N LEU A 15 -6.81 2.81 8.43
CA LEU A 15 -7.09 1.42 8.06
C LEU A 15 -6.91 0.47 9.25
N ALA A 16 -5.89 0.69 10.10
CA ALA A 16 -5.64 -0.13 11.28
C ALA A 16 -6.80 -0.11 12.28
N GLU A 17 -7.46 1.03 12.46
CA GLU A 17 -8.65 1.14 13.31
C GLU A 17 -9.76 0.19 12.83
N TYR A 18 -10.08 0.21 11.55
CA TYR A 18 -11.13 -0.63 10.98
C TYR A 18 -10.74 -2.11 10.95
N GLN A 19 -9.44 -2.42 10.83
CA GLN A 19 -8.92 -3.78 10.90
C GLN A 19 -9.05 -4.35 12.31
N ARG A 20 -8.64 -3.58 13.33
CA ARG A 20 -8.81 -3.92 14.74
C ARG A 20 -10.28 -4.08 15.14
N ALA A 21 -11.16 -3.27 14.57
CA ALA A 21 -12.61 -3.39 14.75
C ALA A 21 -13.22 -4.62 14.06
N GLY A 22 -12.42 -5.43 13.34
CA GLY A 22 -12.87 -6.64 12.66
C GLY A 22 -13.68 -6.39 11.38
N LYS A 23 -13.75 -5.14 10.91
CA LYS A 23 -14.50 -4.78 9.69
C LYS A 23 -13.75 -5.14 8.42
N ILE A 24 -12.42 -5.12 8.46
CA ILE A 24 -11.54 -5.53 7.37
C ILE A 24 -10.59 -6.62 7.88
N ARG A 25 -10.32 -7.63 7.05
CA ARG A 25 -9.35 -8.69 7.39
C ARG A 25 -7.94 -8.34 6.93
N TYR A 26 -7.83 -7.88 5.69
CA TYR A 26 -6.57 -7.54 5.03
C TYR A 26 -6.70 -6.22 4.27
N ILE A 27 -5.57 -5.59 4.01
CA ILE A 27 -5.46 -4.36 3.22
C ILE A 27 -4.54 -4.57 2.02
N GLY A 28 -4.82 -3.83 0.96
CA GLY A 28 -4.04 -3.80 -0.28
C GLY A 28 -4.10 -2.41 -0.91
N VAL A 29 -3.25 -2.19 -1.91
CA VAL A 29 -3.14 -0.91 -2.62
C VAL A 29 -3.40 -1.10 -4.11
N SER A 30 -3.61 -0.02 -4.85
CA SER A 30 -3.83 -0.04 -6.30
C SER A 30 -3.24 1.19 -6.94
N ASN A 31 -2.80 1.07 -8.20
CA ASN A 31 -2.10 2.11 -8.96
C ASN A 31 -0.90 2.71 -8.20
N GLU A 32 -0.25 1.87 -7.40
CA GLU A 32 0.89 2.27 -6.60
C GLU A 32 2.21 1.99 -7.31
N THR A 33 3.26 2.63 -6.81
CA THR A 33 4.63 2.54 -7.26
C THR A 33 5.47 1.67 -6.33
N ALA A 34 6.64 1.23 -6.78
CA ALA A 34 7.57 0.49 -5.92
C ALA A 34 7.95 1.28 -4.65
N PHE A 35 8.14 2.60 -4.78
CA PHE A 35 8.38 3.47 -3.64
C PHE A 35 7.21 3.46 -2.66
N GLY A 36 5.98 3.72 -3.13
CA GLY A 36 4.80 3.77 -2.26
C GLY A 36 4.58 2.45 -1.53
N VAL A 37 4.66 1.31 -2.23
CA VAL A 37 4.57 -0.02 -1.60
C VAL A 37 5.63 -0.18 -0.52
N MET A 38 6.91 0.09 -0.81
CA MET A 38 7.98 -0.04 0.18
C MET A 38 7.80 0.92 1.36
N ARG A 39 7.23 2.11 1.15
CA ARG A 39 6.87 3.03 2.24
C ARG A 39 5.76 2.47 3.12
N TYR A 40 4.70 1.89 2.55
CA TYR A 40 3.66 1.21 3.33
C TYR A 40 4.24 0.06 4.17
N LEU A 41 5.10 -0.77 3.57
CA LEU A 41 5.75 -1.88 4.28
C LEU A 41 6.66 -1.40 5.41
N HIS A 42 7.46 -0.35 5.16
CA HIS A 42 8.32 0.25 6.17
C HIS A 42 7.53 0.90 7.32
N LEU A 43 6.47 1.63 7.00
CA LEU A 43 5.63 2.28 8.02
C LEU A 43 4.88 1.24 8.86
N ALA A 44 4.38 0.17 8.23
CA ALA A 44 3.77 -0.96 8.92
C ALA A 44 4.71 -1.58 9.96
N ASP A 45 5.94 -1.90 9.55
CA ASP A 45 6.98 -2.45 10.43
C ASP A 45 7.36 -1.48 11.56
N LYS A 46 7.63 -0.22 11.23
CA LYS A 46 8.11 0.78 12.18
C LYS A 46 7.08 1.13 13.26
N HIS A 47 5.80 1.11 12.92
CA HIS A 47 4.70 1.59 13.78
C HIS A 47 3.79 0.47 14.28
N ASP A 48 4.11 -0.79 14.02
CA ASP A 48 3.26 -1.96 14.34
C ASP A 48 1.84 -1.83 13.77
N LEU A 49 1.77 -1.39 12.50
CA LEU A 49 0.52 -1.25 11.75
C LEU A 49 0.34 -2.40 10.75
N PRO A 50 -0.90 -2.65 10.26
CA PRO A 50 -1.15 -3.73 9.34
C PRO A 50 -0.29 -3.63 8.07
N ARG A 51 0.33 -4.75 7.70
CA ARG A 51 1.10 -4.86 6.45
C ARG A 51 0.15 -5.07 5.27
N ILE A 52 0.35 -4.31 4.18
CA ILE A 52 -0.36 -4.55 2.91
C ILE A 52 0.10 -5.89 2.31
N VAL A 53 -0.85 -6.66 1.76
CA VAL A 53 -0.58 -8.01 1.24
C VAL A 53 -0.85 -8.16 -0.25
N THR A 54 -1.45 -7.16 -0.89
CA THR A 54 -1.73 -7.17 -2.33
C THR A 54 -1.54 -5.79 -2.94
N ILE A 55 -1.14 -5.78 -4.22
CA ILE A 55 -1.19 -4.61 -5.09
C ILE A 55 -2.01 -4.96 -6.34
N GLN A 56 -2.95 -4.09 -6.72
CA GLN A 56 -3.79 -4.24 -7.90
C GLN A 56 -3.42 -3.19 -8.95
N ASN A 57 -2.39 -3.48 -9.74
CA ASN A 57 -1.92 -2.61 -10.83
C ASN A 57 -2.29 -3.16 -12.21
N PRO A 58 -2.37 -2.30 -13.25
CA PRO A 58 -2.54 -2.77 -14.62
C PRO A 58 -1.31 -3.55 -15.07
N TYR A 59 -1.54 -4.75 -15.61
CA TYR A 59 -0.49 -5.59 -16.19
C TYR A 59 -1.05 -6.36 -17.39
N SER A 60 -0.38 -6.27 -18.53
CA SER A 60 -0.73 -6.96 -19.77
C SER A 60 0.47 -7.07 -20.70
N LEU A 61 0.32 -7.75 -21.84
CA LEU A 61 1.36 -7.78 -22.89
C LEU A 61 1.83 -6.38 -23.32
N LEU A 62 0.91 -5.41 -23.30
CA LEU A 62 1.16 -4.02 -23.71
C LEU A 62 1.64 -3.13 -22.56
N ASN A 63 1.38 -3.51 -21.30
CA ASN A 63 1.81 -2.77 -20.14
C ASN A 63 2.51 -3.69 -19.13
N ARG A 64 3.84 -3.70 -19.24
CA ARG A 64 4.76 -4.47 -18.38
C ARG A 64 5.51 -3.57 -17.39
N SER A 65 5.04 -2.34 -17.17
CA SER A 65 5.72 -1.36 -16.30
C SER A 65 5.90 -1.85 -14.85
N PHE A 66 5.02 -2.74 -14.38
CA PHE A 66 5.15 -3.41 -13.09
C PHE A 66 6.52 -4.12 -12.92
N GLU A 67 7.07 -4.66 -14.01
CA GLU A 67 8.34 -5.41 -13.99
C GLU A 67 9.57 -4.56 -13.68
N VAL A 68 9.49 -3.23 -13.85
CA VAL A 68 10.63 -2.33 -13.65
C VAL A 68 11.05 -2.23 -12.18
N GLY A 69 10.13 -2.47 -11.24
CA GLY A 69 10.47 -2.46 -9.82
C GLY A 69 9.45 -3.12 -8.89
N LEU A 70 8.16 -3.12 -9.24
CA LEU A 70 7.14 -3.77 -8.40
C LEU A 70 7.26 -5.30 -8.43
N ALA A 71 7.76 -5.88 -9.51
CA ALA A 71 8.03 -7.31 -9.58
C ALA A 71 9.10 -7.75 -8.56
N GLU A 72 10.15 -6.96 -8.34
CA GLU A 72 11.18 -7.24 -7.32
C GLU A 72 10.60 -7.14 -5.91
N VAL A 73 9.78 -6.11 -5.64
CA VAL A 73 9.11 -5.93 -4.34
C VAL A 73 8.13 -7.07 -4.01
N SER A 74 7.64 -7.78 -5.03
CA SER A 74 6.66 -8.87 -4.87
C SER A 74 7.29 -10.23 -4.55
N GLN A 75 8.62 -10.33 -4.51
CA GLN A 75 9.34 -11.59 -4.23
C GLN A 75 9.41 -11.95 -2.74
#